data_AF-A0A7X6P0C8-F1
#
_entry.id   AF-A0A7X6P0C8-F1
#
_cell.length_a   1.000
_cell.length_b   1.000
_cell.length_c   1.000
_cell.angle_alpha   90.00
_cell.angle_beta   90.00
_cell.angle_gamma   90.00
#
_symmetry.space_group_name_H-M   'P 1'
#
loop_
_entity.id
_entity.type
_entity.pdbx_description
1 polymer ?
#
loop_
_entity_poly.entity_id
_entity_poly.type
_entity_poly.pdbx_seq_one_letter_code
_entity_poly.pdbx_strand_id
1 'polypeptide(L)'
;MAAGLDAAIAWARRTRDERARFVERITTEGLGPAQLSTVLDGTSDAIRTLRLLPCIEAMPVAGGKVRSRRAIAAAGLDGATPLGEISKQEWQALSQQVGDGAQSTSNPPRSKPVIIVVSGPGGVGKGTVVNAWLEKHPTLYVNRSWTTRSPRPGESPSAYVFATPEEFQDHIDADGFLEWVDFLDYRQGSPVPTPPEGHDVLFEIDVQGAQLIKQRFPDALLVYLDAPSREEQQRRLVGRGDTAERVAQRIAHAEREAALAKELGMVEIVNHTVAETVEEIAALVERHRASLD
;
A
#
# COMPACT_ATOMS: atom_id res chain seq x y z
N MET A 1 18.79 -28.82 -37.91
CA MET A 1 18.91 -27.40 -37.48
C MET A 1 17.71 -26.92 -36.68
N ALA A 2 16.46 -27.24 -37.04
CA ALA A 2 15.26 -26.80 -36.30
C ALA A 2 15.22 -27.22 -34.80
N ALA A 3 15.58 -28.47 -34.48
CA ALA A 3 15.57 -28.97 -33.10
C ALA A 3 16.53 -28.23 -32.14
N GLY A 4 17.61 -27.62 -32.66
CA GLY A 4 18.55 -26.84 -31.85
C GLY A 4 18.02 -25.44 -31.51
N LEU A 5 17.23 -24.85 -32.41
CA LEU A 5 16.59 -23.55 -32.20
C LEU A 5 15.45 -23.67 -31.17
N ASP A 6 14.63 -24.71 -31.25
CA ASP A 6 13.54 -24.95 -30.31
C ASP A 6 14.06 -25.21 -28.89
N ALA A 7 15.14 -25.98 -28.76
CA ALA A 7 15.80 -26.22 -27.48
C ALA A 7 16.38 -24.91 -26.88
N ALA A 8 17.01 -24.06 -27.70
CA ALA A 8 17.53 -22.77 -27.28
C ALA A 8 16.42 -21.81 -26.83
N ILE A 9 15.30 -21.75 -27.56
CA ILE A 9 14.13 -20.96 -27.19
C ILE A 9 13.52 -21.45 -25.87
N ALA A 10 13.37 -22.76 -25.71
CA ALA A 10 12.82 -23.37 -24.49
C ALA A 10 13.76 -23.16 -23.29
N TRP A 11 15.07 -23.19 -23.48
CA TRP A 11 16.04 -22.84 -22.44
C TRP A 11 15.94 -21.36 -22.06
N ALA A 12 15.94 -20.45 -23.04
CA ALA A 12 15.84 -19.01 -22.79
C ALA A 12 14.54 -18.61 -22.06
N ARG A 13 13.42 -19.27 -22.38
CA ARG A 13 12.15 -19.11 -21.64
C ARG A 13 12.29 -19.56 -20.19
N ARG A 14 12.78 -20.79 -19.95
CA ARG A 14 12.98 -21.33 -18.59
C ARG A 14 13.88 -20.44 -17.73
N THR A 15 14.99 -19.97 -18.30
CA THR A 15 15.91 -19.04 -17.61
C THR A 15 15.25 -17.70 -17.29
N ARG A 16 14.41 -17.17 -18.19
CA ARG A 16 13.65 -15.94 -17.93
C ARG A 16 12.63 -16.16 -16.81
N ASP A 17 11.91 -17.26 -16.83
CA ASP A 17 10.89 -17.59 -15.83
C ASP A 17 11.52 -17.81 -14.44
N GLU A 18 12.65 -18.51 -14.38
CA GLU A 18 13.41 -18.71 -13.14
C GLU A 18 13.88 -17.39 -12.53
N ARG A 19 14.43 -16.50 -13.36
CA ARG A 19 14.84 -15.15 -12.94
C ARG A 19 13.66 -14.31 -12.46
N ALA A 20 12.54 -14.34 -13.17
CA ALA A 20 11.34 -13.61 -12.78
C ALA A 20 10.81 -14.09 -11.42
N ARG A 21 10.71 -15.41 -11.23
CA ARG A 21 10.31 -16.01 -9.94
C ARG A 21 11.27 -15.65 -8.81
N PHE A 22 12.57 -15.59 -9.08
CA PHE A 22 13.54 -15.20 -8.06
C PHE A 22 13.36 -13.73 -7.65
N VAL A 23 13.13 -12.82 -8.60
CA VAL A 23 12.87 -11.41 -8.29
C VAL A 23 11.52 -11.25 -7.56
N GLU A 24 10.48 -11.96 -7.98
CA GLU A 24 9.19 -11.98 -7.29
C GLU A 24 9.34 -12.46 -5.84
N ARG A 25 10.14 -13.51 -5.62
CA ARG A 25 10.45 -14.04 -4.29
C ARG A 25 11.10 -13.01 -3.36
N ILE A 26 11.96 -12.12 -3.88
CA ILE A 26 12.54 -11.02 -3.09
C ILE A 26 11.44 -10.14 -2.52
N THR A 27 10.41 -9.84 -3.32
CA THR A 27 9.27 -9.04 -2.89
C THR A 27 8.35 -9.82 -1.95
N THR A 28 7.96 -11.05 -2.30
CA THR A 28 6.96 -11.81 -1.53
C THR A 28 7.49 -12.30 -0.19
N GLU A 29 8.75 -12.74 -0.12
CA GLU A 29 9.39 -13.16 1.14
C GLU A 29 10.02 -11.98 1.91
N GLY A 30 9.95 -10.76 1.36
CA GLY A 30 10.48 -9.56 2.00
C GLY A 30 11.99 -9.60 2.25
N LEU A 31 12.76 -10.18 1.32
CA LEU A 31 14.19 -10.40 1.51
C LEU A 31 14.96 -9.07 1.51
N GLY A 32 15.72 -8.81 2.58
CA GLY A 32 16.75 -7.77 2.64
C GLY A 32 18.11 -8.25 2.08
N PRO A 33 19.11 -7.35 1.97
CA PRO A 33 20.42 -7.67 1.39
C PRO A 33 21.15 -8.85 2.05
N ALA A 34 21.14 -8.99 3.38
CA ALA A 34 21.80 -10.10 4.06
C ALA A 34 21.10 -11.45 3.81
N GLN A 35 19.78 -11.44 3.75
CA GLN A 35 19.00 -12.65 3.43
C GLN A 35 19.22 -13.05 1.97
N LEU A 36 19.24 -12.09 1.05
CA LEU A 36 19.52 -12.33 -0.36
C LEU A 36 20.93 -12.92 -0.54
N SER A 37 21.94 -12.37 0.14
CA SER A 37 23.30 -12.88 0.19
C SER A 37 23.36 -14.35 0.63
N THR A 38 22.58 -14.71 1.65
CA THR A 38 22.52 -16.09 2.17
C THR A 38 21.86 -17.06 1.20
N VAL A 39 20.76 -16.63 0.57
CA VAL A 39 20.00 -17.48 -0.36
C VAL A 39 20.78 -17.72 -1.66
N LEU A 40 21.59 -16.76 -2.11
CA LEU A 40 22.34 -16.85 -3.37
C LEU A 40 23.29 -18.05 -3.43
N ASP A 41 23.85 -18.47 -2.30
CA ASP A 41 24.78 -19.61 -2.23
C ASP A 41 24.16 -20.92 -2.74
N GLY A 42 22.84 -21.08 -2.67
CA GLY A 42 22.11 -22.27 -3.15
C GLY A 42 21.41 -22.11 -4.50
N THR A 43 21.67 -21.02 -5.25
CA THR A 43 20.95 -20.70 -6.50
C THR A 43 21.73 -21.07 -7.77
N SER A 44 21.02 -21.14 -8.90
CA SER A 44 21.61 -21.41 -10.21
C SER A 44 22.44 -20.25 -10.75
N ASP A 45 23.33 -20.52 -11.70
CA ASP A 45 24.10 -19.47 -12.40
C ASP A 45 23.21 -18.44 -13.12
N ALA A 46 22.02 -18.87 -13.55
CA ALA A 46 21.02 -17.98 -14.13
C ALA A 46 20.57 -16.89 -13.13
N ILE A 47 20.42 -17.24 -11.86
CA ILE A 47 20.07 -16.29 -10.79
C ILE A 47 21.30 -15.45 -10.40
N ARG A 48 22.48 -16.06 -10.27
CA ARG A 48 23.72 -15.35 -9.90
C ARG A 48 24.12 -14.26 -10.90
N THR A 49 23.66 -14.36 -12.15
CA THR A 49 23.89 -13.37 -13.22
C THR A 49 22.84 -12.25 -13.27
N LEU A 50 21.83 -12.25 -12.39
CA LEU A 50 20.91 -11.11 -12.25
C LEU A 50 21.66 -9.85 -11.83
N ARG A 51 21.18 -8.70 -12.28
CA ARG A 51 21.75 -7.39 -11.93
C ARG A 51 21.25 -6.97 -10.55
N LEU A 52 22.11 -6.33 -9.78
CA LEU A 52 21.82 -5.90 -8.42
C LEU A 52 20.62 -4.95 -8.32
N LEU A 53 20.58 -3.91 -9.15
CA LEU A 53 19.59 -2.83 -9.02
C LEU A 53 18.13 -3.32 -9.09
N PRO A 54 17.70 -4.11 -10.08
CA PRO A 54 16.34 -4.67 -10.10
C PRO A 54 16.00 -5.50 -8.86
N CYS A 55 16.99 -6.19 -8.28
CA CYS A 55 16.79 -7.01 -7.09
C CYS A 55 16.61 -6.13 -5.85
N ILE A 56 17.38 -5.05 -5.71
CA ILE A 56 17.19 -4.08 -4.61
C ILE A 56 15.91 -3.28 -4.79
N GLU A 57 15.52 -2.90 -6.01
CA GLU A 57 14.24 -2.22 -6.28
C GLU A 57 13.03 -3.10 -5.94
N ALA A 58 13.17 -4.43 -6.01
CA ALA A 58 12.14 -5.39 -5.63
C ALA A 58 12.03 -5.60 -4.10
N MET A 59 12.99 -5.12 -3.31
CA MET A 59 12.96 -5.26 -1.86
C MET A 59 11.96 -4.29 -1.23
N PRO A 60 11.01 -4.76 -0.41
CA PRO A 60 10.08 -3.88 0.29
C PRO A 60 10.79 -2.82 1.16
N VAL A 61 11.96 -3.19 1.71
CA VAL A 61 12.77 -2.34 2.59
C VAL A 61 13.55 -1.23 1.85
N ALA A 62 13.73 -1.32 0.53
CA ALA A 62 14.57 -0.38 -0.20
C ALA A 62 13.95 1.01 -0.43
N GLY A 63 12.64 1.17 -0.23
CA GLY A 63 11.96 2.47 -0.29
C GLY A 63 11.96 3.12 -1.68
N GLY A 64 11.95 2.32 -2.75
CA GLY A 64 11.79 2.75 -4.14
C GLY A 64 13.08 3.13 -4.88
N LYS A 65 12.96 3.31 -6.21
CA LYS A 65 14.08 3.39 -7.17
C LYS A 65 15.18 4.39 -6.81
N VAL A 66 14.80 5.58 -6.33
CA VAL A 66 15.77 6.65 -5.97
C VAL A 66 16.62 6.23 -4.77
N ARG A 67 15.98 5.64 -3.75
CA ARG A 67 16.66 5.21 -2.53
C ARG A 67 17.51 3.96 -2.77
N SER A 68 17.03 3.01 -3.59
CA SER A 68 17.81 1.84 -4.03
C SER A 68 19.12 2.24 -4.70
N ARG A 69 19.10 3.19 -5.65
CA ARG A 69 20.31 3.68 -6.32
C ARG A 69 21.27 4.37 -5.36
N ARG A 70 20.76 5.19 -4.45
CA ARG A 70 21.59 5.87 -3.45
C ARG A 70 22.26 4.89 -2.50
N ALA A 71 21.53 3.86 -2.06
CA ALA A 71 22.06 2.83 -1.18
C ALA A 71 23.17 1.99 -1.85
N ILE A 72 22.96 1.59 -3.11
CA ILE A 72 23.97 0.87 -3.91
C ILE A 72 25.24 1.71 -4.06
N ALA A 73 25.10 2.98 -4.44
CA ALA A 73 26.24 3.89 -4.57
C ALA A 73 26.96 4.14 -3.23
N ALA A 74 26.22 4.28 -2.13
CA ALA A 74 26.79 4.44 -0.78
C ALA A 74 27.51 3.18 -0.28
N ALA A 75 27.12 2.00 -0.76
CA ALA A 75 27.82 0.74 -0.51
C ALA A 75 29.03 0.52 -1.44
N GLY A 76 29.34 1.47 -2.34
CA GLY A 76 30.46 1.38 -3.28
C GLY A 76 30.23 0.43 -4.45
N LEU A 77 28.97 0.08 -4.74
CA LEU A 77 28.59 -0.88 -5.78
C LEU A 77 28.02 -0.19 -7.02
N ASP A 78 28.05 -0.91 -8.16
CA ASP A 78 27.29 -0.56 -9.35
C ASP A 78 25.97 -1.37 -9.38
N GLY A 79 24.86 -0.72 -9.72
CA GLY A 79 23.57 -1.39 -9.91
C GLY A 79 23.58 -2.43 -11.03
N ALA A 80 24.56 -2.35 -11.94
CA ALA A 80 24.81 -3.33 -12.97
C ALA A 80 25.67 -4.51 -12.49
N THR A 81 26.21 -4.54 -11.28
CA THR A 81 27.00 -5.69 -10.81
C THR A 81 26.12 -6.95 -10.73
N PRO A 82 26.57 -8.10 -11.26
CA PRO A 82 25.88 -9.37 -11.08
C PRO A 82 25.84 -9.80 -9.60
N LEU A 83 24.72 -10.36 -9.15
CA LEU A 83 24.55 -10.79 -7.75
C LEU A 83 25.67 -11.73 -7.26
N GLY A 84 26.13 -12.63 -8.12
CA GLY A 84 27.16 -13.61 -7.82
C GLY A 84 28.58 -13.05 -7.71
N GLU A 85 28.80 -11.81 -8.15
CA GLU A 85 30.10 -11.12 -8.07
C GLU A 85 30.23 -10.25 -6.82
N ILE A 86 29.14 -10.06 -6.06
CA ILE A 86 29.12 -9.23 -4.86
C ILE A 86 29.67 -10.03 -3.68
N SER A 87 30.73 -9.52 -3.06
CA SER A 87 31.37 -10.12 -1.90
C SER A 87 30.50 -10.02 -0.64
N LYS A 88 30.81 -10.85 0.37
CA LYS A 88 30.11 -10.82 1.67
C LYS A 88 30.22 -9.45 2.36
N GLN A 89 31.34 -8.74 2.20
CA GLN A 89 31.54 -7.42 2.79
C GLN A 89 30.67 -6.36 2.09
N GLU A 90 30.56 -6.42 0.76
CA GLU A 90 29.69 -5.53 0.00
C GLU A 90 28.21 -5.77 0.31
N TRP A 91 27.79 -7.02 0.48
CA TRP A 91 26.46 -7.36 0.96
C TRP A 91 26.17 -6.78 2.36
N GLN A 92 27.14 -6.84 3.27
CA GLN A 92 27.03 -6.22 4.60
C GLN A 92 26.93 -4.69 4.53
N ALA A 93 27.74 -4.04 3.67
CA ALA A 93 27.67 -2.61 3.45
C ALA A 93 26.29 -2.19 2.89
N LEU A 94 25.74 -2.98 1.96
CA LEU A 94 24.43 -2.73 1.39
C LEU A 94 23.29 -2.91 2.42
N SER A 95 23.39 -3.95 3.25
CA SER A 95 22.50 -4.17 4.40
C SER A 95 22.46 -2.95 5.34
N GLN A 96 23.60 -2.31 5.62
CA GLN A 96 23.63 -1.10 6.46
C GLN A 96 22.93 0.11 5.82
N GLN A 97 22.89 0.20 4.49
CA GLN A 97 22.25 1.32 3.78
C GLN A 97 20.74 1.12 3.59
N VAL A 98 20.33 -0.13 3.31
CA VAL A 98 18.96 -0.50 2.98
C VAL A 98 18.18 -0.94 4.22
N GLY A 99 18.85 -1.53 5.20
CA GLY A 99 18.25 -2.34 6.26
C GLY A 99 17.96 -3.76 5.79
N ASP A 100 17.93 -4.73 6.70
CA ASP A 100 17.66 -6.15 6.38
C ASP A 100 16.20 -6.57 6.60
N GLY A 101 15.31 -5.62 6.87
CA GLY A 101 14.06 -5.95 7.58
C GLY A 101 14.39 -6.41 9.01
N ALA A 102 13.42 -6.34 9.92
CA ALA A 102 13.65 -6.82 11.26
C ALA A 102 13.99 -8.32 11.22
N GLN A 103 15.12 -8.70 11.82
CA GLN A 103 15.35 -10.09 12.23
C GLN A 103 14.14 -10.52 13.07
N SER A 104 13.38 -11.51 12.58
CA SER A 104 12.37 -12.18 13.37
C SER A 104 13.06 -12.98 14.48
N THR A 105 13.35 -12.32 15.60
CA THR A 105 13.39 -12.98 16.90
C THR A 105 11.94 -13.09 17.37
N SER A 106 11.39 -14.30 17.27
CA SER A 106 10.21 -14.77 18.00
C SER A 106 8.98 -13.85 18.02
N ASN A 107 8.45 -13.47 16.86
CA ASN A 107 7.00 -13.25 16.77
C ASN A 107 6.45 -14.25 15.75
N PRO A 108 5.45 -15.08 16.10
CA PRO A 108 4.83 -15.97 15.12
C PRO A 108 4.35 -15.16 13.91
N PRO A 109 4.32 -15.77 12.70
CA PRO A 109 3.78 -15.10 11.52
C PRO A 109 2.40 -14.53 11.86
N ARG A 110 2.18 -13.23 11.59
CA ARG A 110 0.91 -12.55 11.87
C ARG A 110 -0.21 -13.39 11.27
N SER A 111 -1.07 -13.93 12.13
CA SER A 111 -1.95 -15.06 11.80
C SER A 111 -2.98 -14.70 10.71
N LYS A 112 -3.39 -13.42 10.60
CA LYS A 112 -4.24 -12.84 9.55
C LYS A 112 -3.98 -11.32 9.40
N PRO A 113 -4.08 -10.76 8.19
CA PRO A 113 -4.06 -9.31 7.99
C PRO A 113 -5.32 -8.67 8.58
N VAL A 114 -5.17 -7.54 9.26
CA VAL A 114 -6.32 -6.76 9.74
C VAL A 114 -6.88 -5.94 8.58
N ILE A 115 -8.19 -5.96 8.40
CA ILE A 115 -8.89 -5.04 7.50
C ILE A 115 -9.26 -3.80 8.29
N ILE A 116 -8.80 -2.64 7.83
CA ILE A 116 -8.98 -1.35 8.49
C ILE A 116 -9.71 -0.44 7.51
N VAL A 117 -10.75 0.24 7.97
CA VAL A 117 -11.43 1.28 7.21
C VAL A 117 -11.28 2.60 7.96
N VAL A 118 -10.74 3.61 7.29
CA VAL A 118 -10.69 4.98 7.79
C VAL A 118 -11.63 5.84 6.95
N SER A 119 -12.71 6.28 7.59
CA SER A 119 -13.73 7.15 7.00
C SER A 119 -13.83 8.46 7.77
N GLY A 120 -14.67 9.37 7.27
CA GLY A 120 -14.81 10.70 7.83
C GLY A 120 -15.10 11.74 6.75
N PRO A 121 -15.68 12.90 7.11
CA PRO A 121 -16.10 13.87 6.12
C PRO A 121 -14.96 14.62 5.45
N GLY A 122 -15.28 15.36 4.40
CA GLY A 122 -14.31 16.23 3.74
C GLY A 122 -13.80 17.31 4.70
N GLY A 123 -12.48 17.49 4.79
CA GLY A 123 -11.87 18.54 5.63
C GLY A 123 -11.37 18.06 7.00
N VAL A 124 -11.63 16.81 7.38
CA VAL A 124 -11.16 16.26 8.68
C VAL A 124 -9.70 15.82 8.68
N GLY A 125 -9.07 15.71 7.51
CA GLY A 125 -7.64 15.39 7.38
C GLY A 125 -7.29 13.92 7.14
N LYS A 126 -8.25 13.07 6.70
CA LYS A 126 -8.04 11.64 6.40
C LYS A 126 -6.75 11.34 5.63
N GLY A 127 -6.63 11.85 4.40
CA GLY A 127 -5.46 11.59 3.57
C GLY A 127 -4.14 12.06 4.21
N THR A 128 -4.15 13.13 4.99
CA THR A 128 -2.96 13.59 5.74
C THR A 128 -2.58 12.59 6.83
N VAL A 129 -3.56 12.11 7.61
CA VAL A 129 -3.36 11.08 8.64
C VAL A 129 -2.90 9.77 8.02
N VAL A 130 -3.56 9.31 6.96
CA VAL A 130 -3.22 8.07 6.25
C VAL A 130 -1.80 8.14 5.70
N ASN A 131 -1.41 9.23 5.05
CA ASN A 131 -0.05 9.37 4.53
C ASN A 131 1.01 9.36 5.65
N ALA A 132 0.78 10.10 6.74
CA ALA A 132 1.67 10.09 7.89
C ALA A 132 1.73 8.71 8.56
N TRP A 133 0.63 7.95 8.53
CA TRP A 133 0.58 6.59 9.06
C TRP A 133 1.42 5.63 8.22
N LEU A 134 1.29 5.70 6.89
CA LEU A 134 2.08 4.87 5.96
C LEU A 134 3.59 5.10 6.09
N GLU A 135 4.01 6.35 6.33
CA GLU A 135 5.43 6.67 6.55
C GLU A 135 6.02 5.96 7.78
N LYS A 136 5.21 5.76 8.83
CA LYS A 136 5.62 5.09 10.07
C LYS A 136 5.38 3.58 10.05
N HIS A 137 4.44 3.09 9.24
CA HIS A 137 4.02 1.69 9.21
C HIS A 137 4.10 1.12 7.79
N PRO A 138 5.30 0.68 7.35
CA PRO A 138 5.51 0.18 5.99
C PRO A 138 4.75 -1.11 5.69
N THR A 139 4.23 -1.82 6.71
CA THR A 139 3.38 -3.01 6.54
C THR A 139 1.90 -2.68 6.35
N LEU A 140 1.54 -1.46 5.98
CA LEU A 140 0.18 -1.08 5.60
C LEU A 140 0.04 -1.04 4.09
N TYR A 141 -0.90 -1.82 3.56
CA TYR A 141 -1.30 -1.78 2.17
C TYR A 141 -2.54 -0.90 2.03
N VAL A 142 -2.42 0.26 1.37
CA VAL A 142 -3.59 1.09 1.08
C VAL A 142 -4.32 0.56 -0.14
N ASN A 143 -5.52 0.07 0.08
CA ASN A 143 -6.46 -0.26 -0.97
C ASN A 143 -7.22 0.99 -1.38
N ARG A 144 -6.80 1.59 -2.51
CA ARG A 144 -7.37 2.82 -3.06
C ARG A 144 -8.48 2.49 -4.05
N SER A 145 -9.64 3.11 -3.89
CA SER A 145 -10.73 2.99 -4.86
C SER A 145 -10.32 3.50 -6.23
N TRP A 146 -10.90 2.91 -7.27
CA TRP A 146 -10.73 3.32 -8.65
C TRP A 146 -11.81 4.30 -9.05
N THR A 147 -11.52 5.20 -9.98
CA THR A 147 -12.54 6.04 -10.60
C THR A 147 -12.19 6.41 -12.03
N THR A 148 -13.22 6.56 -12.87
CA THR A 148 -13.04 6.96 -14.29
C THR A 148 -13.12 8.47 -14.51
N ARG A 149 -13.49 9.25 -13.50
CA ARG A 149 -13.43 10.71 -13.59
C ARG A 149 -12.00 11.20 -13.53
N SER A 150 -11.73 12.36 -14.09
CA SER A 150 -10.46 13.04 -13.88
C SER A 150 -10.29 13.51 -12.41
N PRO A 151 -9.04 13.63 -11.91
CA PRO A 151 -8.76 14.27 -10.63
C PRO A 151 -9.34 15.68 -10.58
N ARG A 152 -9.91 16.06 -9.43
CA ARG A 152 -10.38 17.44 -9.21
C ARG A 152 -9.19 18.37 -8.98
N PRO A 153 -9.31 19.69 -9.24
CA PRO A 153 -8.27 20.65 -8.87
C PRO A 153 -7.92 20.54 -7.39
N GLY A 154 -6.62 20.34 -7.09
CA GLY A 154 -6.11 20.18 -5.72
C GLY A 154 -6.32 18.80 -5.10
N GLU A 155 -6.90 17.84 -5.81
CA GLU A 155 -6.99 16.45 -5.36
C GLU A 155 -5.65 15.74 -5.53
N SER A 156 -5.26 14.92 -4.54
CA SER A 156 -4.02 14.16 -4.63
C SER A 156 -4.05 13.20 -5.82
N PRO A 157 -2.96 13.07 -6.60
CA PRO A 157 -2.84 12.03 -7.64
C PRO A 157 -2.98 10.61 -7.09
N SER A 158 -2.70 10.43 -5.79
CA SER A 158 -2.89 9.16 -5.10
C SER A 158 -4.26 9.02 -4.45
N ALA A 159 -5.18 9.99 -4.53
CA ALA A 159 -6.48 9.88 -3.85
C ALA A 159 -7.30 8.67 -4.35
N TYR A 160 -7.19 8.36 -5.64
CA TYR A 160 -7.83 7.23 -6.31
C TYR A 160 -6.84 6.60 -7.29
N VAL A 161 -7.15 5.39 -7.76
CA VAL A 161 -6.63 4.93 -9.05
C VAL A 161 -7.50 5.57 -10.14
N PHE A 162 -6.95 6.56 -10.82
CA PHE A 162 -7.62 7.24 -11.93
C PHE A 162 -7.44 6.41 -13.20
N ALA A 163 -8.46 5.64 -13.55
CA ALA A 163 -8.45 4.69 -14.67
C ALA A 163 -9.25 5.23 -15.86
N THR A 164 -8.95 4.76 -17.07
CA THR A 164 -9.85 5.00 -18.21
C THR A 164 -11.13 4.15 -18.08
N PRO A 165 -12.22 4.51 -18.80
CA PRO A 165 -13.41 3.66 -18.85
C PRO A 165 -13.11 2.22 -19.29
N GLU A 166 -12.18 2.03 -20.22
CA GLU A 166 -11.74 0.72 -20.71
C GLU A 166 -10.99 -0.05 -19.61
N GLU A 167 -9.99 0.56 -18.95
CA GLU A 167 -9.26 -0.07 -17.84
C GLU A 167 -10.19 -0.49 -16.69
N PHE A 168 -11.20 0.34 -16.39
CA PHE A 168 -12.19 0.04 -15.37
C PHE A 168 -13.07 -1.15 -15.79
N GLN A 169 -13.51 -1.19 -17.07
CA GLN A 169 -14.29 -2.31 -17.60
C GLN A 169 -13.50 -3.62 -17.60
N ASP A 170 -12.24 -3.58 -18.05
CA ASP A 170 -11.36 -4.75 -18.04
C ASP A 170 -11.20 -5.30 -16.60
N HIS A 171 -11.14 -4.42 -15.60
CA HIS A 171 -11.07 -4.83 -14.20
C HIS A 171 -12.39 -5.40 -13.66
N ILE A 172 -13.55 -4.92 -14.12
CA ILE A 172 -14.85 -5.55 -13.84
C ILE A 172 -14.87 -6.97 -14.44
N ASP A 173 -14.50 -7.11 -15.71
CA ASP A 173 -14.55 -8.38 -16.44
C ASP A 173 -13.61 -9.44 -15.85
N ALA A 174 -12.59 -9.00 -15.09
CA ALA A 174 -11.67 -9.84 -14.35
C ALA A 174 -12.06 -10.09 -12.88
N ASP A 175 -13.30 -9.76 -12.47
CA ASP A 175 -13.79 -9.84 -11.07
C ASP A 175 -12.89 -9.07 -10.08
N GLY A 176 -12.28 -7.97 -10.55
CA GLY A 176 -11.28 -7.20 -9.81
C GLY A 176 -11.85 -6.27 -8.74
N PHE A 177 -13.16 -6.07 -8.68
CA PHE A 177 -13.82 -5.18 -7.71
C PHE A 177 -14.61 -5.96 -6.66
N LEU A 178 -14.51 -5.51 -5.39
CA LEU A 178 -15.42 -5.93 -4.33
C LEU A 178 -16.83 -5.39 -4.56
N GLU A 179 -16.89 -4.15 -5.02
CA GLU A 179 -18.10 -3.41 -5.38
C GLU A 179 -17.73 -2.31 -6.37
N TRP A 180 -18.70 -1.90 -7.19
CA TRP A 180 -18.59 -0.73 -8.03
C TRP A 180 -19.99 -0.15 -8.32
N VAL A 181 -20.01 1.14 -8.66
CA VAL A 181 -21.23 1.90 -8.94
C VAL A 181 -21.05 2.80 -10.16
N ASP A 182 -22.10 2.90 -10.98
CA ASP A 182 -22.23 3.91 -12.03
C ASP A 182 -22.81 5.20 -11.44
N PHE A 183 -22.08 6.30 -11.60
CA PHE A 183 -22.64 7.65 -11.51
C PHE A 183 -23.05 8.14 -12.91
N LEU A 184 -23.77 9.26 -12.97
CA LEU A 184 -24.24 9.83 -14.24
C LEU A 184 -23.11 10.00 -15.27
N ASP A 185 -21.93 10.42 -14.83
CA ASP A 185 -20.82 10.82 -15.71
C ASP A 185 -19.52 10.02 -15.50
N TYR A 186 -19.47 9.10 -14.52
CA TYR A 186 -18.26 8.35 -14.19
C TYR A 186 -18.57 7.08 -13.38
N ARG A 187 -17.59 6.19 -13.23
CA ARG A 187 -17.66 5.00 -12.38
C ARG A 187 -16.72 5.10 -11.19
N GLN A 188 -17.06 4.40 -10.12
CA GLN A 188 -16.19 4.22 -8.97
C GLN A 188 -16.29 2.78 -8.48
N GLY A 189 -15.19 2.22 -7.98
CA GLY A 189 -15.21 0.87 -7.41
C GLY A 189 -14.07 0.65 -6.44
N SER A 190 -14.27 -0.27 -5.50
CA SER A 190 -13.27 -0.67 -4.51
C SER A 190 -12.63 -1.98 -4.94
N PRO A 191 -11.33 -2.02 -5.31
CA PRO A 191 -10.74 -3.22 -5.87
C PRO A 191 -10.55 -4.30 -4.80
N VAL A 192 -10.50 -5.56 -5.24
CA VAL A 192 -10.15 -6.70 -4.38
C VAL A 192 -8.73 -6.46 -3.85
N PRO A 193 -8.53 -6.42 -2.52
CA PRO A 193 -7.21 -6.17 -1.95
C PRO A 193 -6.25 -7.32 -2.26
N THR A 194 -5.06 -6.99 -2.77
CA THR A 194 -3.95 -7.94 -2.96
C THR A 194 -2.72 -7.50 -2.16
N PRO A 195 -2.79 -7.48 -0.82
CA PRO A 195 -1.69 -7.03 0.02
C PRO A 195 -0.51 -8.02 -0.05
N PRO A 196 0.74 -7.56 0.07
CA PRO A 196 1.86 -8.48 0.31
C PRO A 196 1.67 -9.22 1.64
N GLU A 197 2.32 -10.37 1.80
CA GLU A 197 2.22 -11.17 3.03
C GLU A 197 2.60 -10.33 4.27
N GLY A 198 1.86 -10.54 5.36
CA GLY A 198 2.07 -9.81 6.62
C GLY A 198 1.62 -8.34 6.61
N HIS A 199 1.02 -7.83 5.54
CA HIS A 199 0.51 -6.47 5.47
C HIS A 199 -0.97 -6.39 5.87
N ASP A 200 -1.32 -5.41 6.69
CA ASP A 200 -2.72 -5.07 6.94
C ASP A 200 -3.28 -4.25 5.78
N VAL A 201 -4.58 -4.33 5.55
CA VAL A 201 -5.26 -3.65 4.46
C VAL A 201 -5.98 -2.42 5.00
N LEU A 202 -5.67 -1.26 4.44
CA LEU A 202 -6.30 0.01 4.77
C LEU A 202 -7.17 0.52 3.62
N PHE A 203 -8.45 0.70 3.88
CA PHE A 203 -9.39 1.38 2.99
C PHE A 203 -9.57 2.84 3.46
N GLU A 204 -9.26 3.81 2.58
CA GLU A 204 -9.57 5.23 2.80
C GLU A 204 -10.81 5.61 1.97
N ILE A 205 -12.00 5.44 2.56
CA ILE A 205 -13.30 5.58 1.86
C ILE A 205 -14.32 6.34 2.72
N ASP A 206 -15.45 6.75 2.14
CA ASP A 206 -16.53 7.37 2.91
C ASP A 206 -17.30 6.37 3.79
N VAL A 207 -18.21 6.87 4.62
CA VAL A 207 -18.96 6.03 5.57
C VAL A 207 -19.91 5.04 4.86
N GLN A 208 -20.40 5.38 3.67
CA GLN A 208 -21.26 4.49 2.90
C GLN A 208 -20.45 3.31 2.34
N GLY A 209 -19.27 3.59 1.80
CA GLY A 209 -18.30 2.56 1.39
C GLY A 209 -17.89 1.67 2.56
N ALA A 210 -17.70 2.24 3.76
CA ALA A 210 -17.37 1.48 4.97
C ALA A 210 -18.42 0.41 5.30
N GLN A 211 -19.71 0.68 5.05
CA GLN A 211 -20.79 -0.28 5.24
C GLN A 211 -20.61 -1.50 4.31
N LEU A 212 -20.27 -1.28 3.05
CA LEU A 212 -20.04 -2.35 2.07
C LEU A 212 -18.83 -3.20 2.46
N ILE A 213 -17.74 -2.55 2.89
CA ILE A 213 -16.56 -3.27 3.40
C ILE A 213 -16.91 -4.10 4.63
N LYS A 214 -17.70 -3.56 5.58
CA LYS A 214 -18.13 -4.31 6.78
C LYS A 214 -18.98 -5.53 6.46
N GLN A 215 -19.85 -5.45 5.44
CA GLN A 215 -20.63 -6.60 4.99
C GLN A 215 -19.72 -7.71 4.41
N ARG A 216 -18.68 -7.32 3.68
CA ARG A 216 -17.72 -8.27 3.08
C ARG A 216 -16.70 -8.83 4.08
N PHE A 217 -16.29 -7.98 5.02
CA PHE A 217 -15.31 -8.28 6.07
C PHE A 217 -15.93 -7.92 7.43
N PRO A 218 -16.74 -8.82 8.03
CA PRO A 218 -17.42 -8.58 9.30
C PRO A 218 -16.48 -8.22 10.45
N ASP A 219 -15.23 -8.66 10.39
CA ASP A 219 -14.20 -8.40 11.40
C ASP A 219 -13.37 -7.13 11.13
N ALA A 220 -13.74 -6.33 10.12
CA ALA A 220 -13.04 -5.09 9.82
C ALA A 220 -13.14 -4.09 10.98
N LEU A 221 -12.00 -3.46 11.29
CA LEU A 221 -11.91 -2.32 12.20
C LEU A 221 -12.35 -1.06 11.45
N LEU A 222 -13.47 -0.48 11.87
CA LEU A 222 -14.01 0.74 11.27
C LEU A 222 -13.68 1.94 12.15
N VAL A 223 -12.93 2.90 11.59
CA VAL A 223 -12.52 4.13 12.24
C VAL A 223 -13.15 5.32 11.53
N TYR A 224 -13.84 6.16 12.28
CA TYR A 224 -14.39 7.42 11.81
C TYR A 224 -13.54 8.58 12.34
N LEU A 225 -12.90 9.32 11.44
CA LEU A 225 -12.15 10.52 11.75
C LEU A 225 -13.06 11.75 11.67
N ASP A 226 -13.11 12.53 12.75
CA ASP A 226 -13.74 13.86 12.75
C ASP A 226 -12.73 14.98 13.02
N ALA A 227 -13.12 16.21 12.71
CA ALA A 227 -12.39 17.40 13.11
C ALA A 227 -12.73 17.78 14.56
N PRO A 228 -11.86 18.54 15.26
CA PRO A 228 -12.13 19.02 16.62
C PRO A 228 -13.41 19.84 16.76
N SER A 229 -13.79 20.54 15.69
CA SER A 229 -15.07 21.24 15.59
C SER A 229 -15.46 21.47 14.12
N ARG A 230 -16.73 21.83 13.89
CA ARG A 230 -17.21 22.21 12.54
C ARG A 230 -16.56 23.50 12.04
N GLU A 231 -16.25 24.45 12.93
CA GLU A 231 -15.48 25.65 12.59
C GLU A 231 -14.08 25.30 12.12
N GLU A 232 -13.41 24.35 12.79
CA GLU A 232 -12.07 23.88 12.40
C GLU A 232 -12.12 23.14 11.05
N GLN A 233 -13.12 22.28 10.85
CA GLN A 233 -13.36 21.62 9.56
C GLN A 233 -13.57 22.65 8.43
N GLN A 234 -14.41 23.66 8.68
CA GLN A 234 -14.66 24.74 7.74
C GLN A 234 -13.37 25.51 7.43
N ARG A 235 -12.57 25.86 8.45
CA ARG A 235 -11.28 26.52 8.29
C ARG A 235 -10.33 25.71 7.39
N ARG A 236 -10.25 24.39 7.60
CA ARG A 236 -9.42 23.48 6.78
C ARG A 236 -9.92 23.42 5.33
N LEU A 237 -11.24 23.36 5.11
CA LEU A 237 -11.82 23.36 3.76
C LEU A 237 -11.57 24.67 3.01
N VAL A 238 -11.73 25.81 3.67
CA VAL A 238 -11.40 27.12 3.10
C VAL A 238 -9.90 27.21 2.80
N GLY A 239 -9.04 26.73 3.70
CA GLY A 239 -7.60 26.67 3.48
C GLY A 239 -7.17 25.80 2.29
N ARG A 240 -8.00 24.82 1.90
CA ARG A 240 -7.81 24.02 0.68
C ARG A 240 -8.24 24.75 -0.60
N GLY A 241 -8.93 25.89 -0.48
CA GLY A 241 -9.46 26.65 -1.62
C GLY A 241 -10.86 26.20 -2.06
N ASP A 242 -11.61 25.47 -1.23
CA ASP A 242 -13.02 25.18 -1.53
C ASP A 242 -13.85 26.48 -1.49
N THR A 243 -14.81 26.63 -2.43
CA THR A 243 -15.75 27.76 -2.45
C THR A 243 -16.70 27.71 -1.26
N ALA A 244 -17.25 28.86 -0.85
CA ALA A 244 -18.20 28.94 0.27
C ALA A 244 -19.39 27.98 0.12
N GLU A 245 -19.91 27.83 -1.10
CA GLU A 245 -20.99 26.87 -1.40
C GLU A 245 -20.55 25.42 -1.16
N ARG A 246 -19.37 25.02 -1.64
CA ARG A 246 -18.84 23.66 -1.42
C ARG A 246 -18.53 23.40 0.05
N VAL A 247 -18.03 24.40 0.77
CA VAL A 247 -17.79 24.32 2.22
C VAL A 247 -19.12 24.04 2.94
N ALA A 248 -20.16 24.83 2.68
CA ALA A 248 -21.48 24.63 3.30
C ALA A 248 -22.05 23.24 3.00
N GLN A 249 -21.96 22.78 1.75
CA GLN A 249 -22.39 21.42 1.36
C GLN A 249 -21.63 20.33 2.12
N ARG A 250 -20.31 20.46 2.28
CA ARG A 250 -19.48 19.49 3.00
C ARG A 250 -19.75 19.47 4.50
N ILE A 251 -20.00 20.62 5.12
CA ILE A 251 -20.38 20.69 6.54
C ILE A 251 -21.74 20.02 6.75
N ALA A 252 -22.73 20.29 5.90
CA ALA A 252 -24.03 19.62 5.97
C ALA A 252 -23.93 18.10 5.68
N HIS A 253 -22.97 17.67 4.86
CA HIS A 253 -22.68 16.25 4.64
C HIS A 253 -22.05 15.59 5.88
N ALA A 254 -21.20 16.32 6.60
CA ALA A 254 -20.50 15.81 7.77
C ALA A 254 -21.44 15.32 8.88
N GLU A 255 -22.51 16.06 9.17
CA GLU A 255 -23.51 15.64 10.17
C GLU A 255 -24.20 14.32 9.79
N ARG A 256 -24.49 14.13 8.50
CA ARG A 256 -25.11 12.88 8.00
C ARG A 256 -24.12 11.72 8.09
N GLU A 257 -22.85 11.94 7.75
CA GLU A 257 -21.82 10.91 7.88
C GLU A 257 -21.55 10.52 9.32
N ALA A 258 -21.53 11.49 10.26
CA ALA A 258 -21.36 11.21 11.68
C ALA A 258 -22.51 10.34 12.24
N ALA A 259 -23.75 10.64 11.86
CA ALA A 259 -24.91 9.84 12.25
C ALA A 259 -24.79 8.40 11.73
N LEU A 260 -24.46 8.23 10.44
CA LEU A 260 -24.28 6.91 9.84
C LEU A 260 -23.10 6.13 10.45
N ALA A 261 -21.98 6.80 10.75
CA ALA A 261 -20.82 6.18 11.37
C ALA A 261 -21.17 5.63 12.75
N LYS A 262 -21.98 6.36 13.52
CA LYS A 262 -22.51 5.90 14.81
C LYS A 262 -23.42 4.69 14.65
N GLU A 263 -24.31 4.68 13.65
CA GLU A 263 -25.18 3.54 13.36
C GLU A 263 -24.37 2.28 12.97
N LEU A 264 -23.27 2.44 12.24
CA LEU A 264 -22.35 1.36 11.88
C LEU A 264 -21.44 0.91 13.02
N GLY A 265 -21.47 1.59 14.18
CA GLY A 265 -20.60 1.28 15.32
C GLY A 265 -19.13 1.56 15.07
N MET A 266 -18.82 2.56 14.23
CA MET A 266 -17.44 2.97 13.97
C MET A 266 -16.81 3.58 15.22
N VAL A 267 -15.52 3.33 15.44
CA VAL A 267 -14.74 3.97 16.50
C VAL A 267 -14.43 5.40 16.07
N GLU A 268 -14.95 6.38 16.79
CA GLU A 268 -14.69 7.80 16.53
C GLU A 268 -13.32 8.21 17.08
N ILE A 269 -12.56 8.92 16.25
CA ILE A 269 -11.28 9.55 16.61
C ILE A 269 -11.31 11.01 16.17
N VAL A 270 -10.97 11.93 17.08
CA VAL A 270 -10.94 13.37 16.80
C VAL A 270 -9.53 13.79 16.40
N ASN A 271 -9.39 14.33 15.17
CA ASN A 271 -8.10 14.73 14.63
C ASN A 271 -7.66 16.13 15.11
N HIS A 272 -7.18 16.18 16.36
CA HIS A 272 -6.50 17.34 16.93
C HIS A 272 -5.14 17.59 16.27
N THR A 273 -4.28 16.58 16.27
CA THR A 273 -2.99 16.59 15.58
C THR A 273 -2.75 15.28 14.83
N VAL A 274 -2.07 15.37 13.69
CA VAL A 274 -1.79 14.20 12.85
C VAL A 274 -1.00 13.13 13.61
N ALA A 275 -0.02 13.54 14.43
CA ALA A 275 0.85 12.60 15.15
C ALA A 275 0.07 11.78 16.18
N GLU A 276 -0.74 12.43 17.01
CA GLU A 276 -1.56 11.78 18.05
C GLU A 276 -2.60 10.85 17.40
N THR A 277 -3.27 11.32 16.35
CA THR A 277 -4.26 10.51 15.63
C THR A 277 -3.64 9.24 15.02
N VAL A 278 -2.44 9.34 14.45
CA VAL A 278 -1.73 8.15 13.92
C VAL A 278 -1.41 7.15 15.04
N GLU A 279 -0.94 7.63 16.19
CA GLU A 279 -0.63 6.77 17.34
C GLU A 279 -1.89 6.10 17.91
N GLU A 280 -2.99 6.84 17.98
CA GLU A 280 -4.27 6.32 18.46
C GLU A 280 -4.84 5.23 17.53
N ILE A 281 -4.82 5.46 16.21
CA ILE A 281 -5.24 4.46 15.22
C ILE A 281 -4.34 3.21 15.31
N ALA A 282 -3.03 3.38 15.38
CA ALA A 282 -2.10 2.26 15.49
C ALA A 282 -2.35 1.42 16.75
N ALA A 283 -2.60 2.06 17.89
CA ALA A 283 -2.94 1.37 19.14
C ALA A 283 -4.29 0.65 19.05
N LEU A 284 -5.27 1.20 18.33
CA LEU A 284 -6.53 0.52 18.04
C LEU A 284 -6.34 -0.73 17.17
N VAL A 285 -5.49 -0.65 16.13
CA VAL A 285 -5.19 -1.80 15.27
C VAL A 285 -4.55 -2.94 16.06
N GLU A 286 -3.59 -2.66 16.92
CA GLU A 286 -2.94 -3.70 17.72
C GLU A 286 -3.88 -4.33 18.75
N ARG A 287 -4.76 -3.54 19.39
CA ARG A 287 -5.80 -4.08 20.27
C ARG A 287 -6.81 -4.93 19.51
N HIS A 288 -7.23 -4.47 18.33
CA HIS A 288 -8.17 -5.20 17.48
C HIS A 288 -7.56 -6.52 17.02
N ARG A 289 -6.30 -6.51 16.57
CA ARG A 289 -5.55 -7.71 16.19
C ARG A 289 -5.54 -8.75 17.30
N ALA A 290 -5.20 -8.34 18.52
CA ALA A 290 -5.18 -9.22 19.69
C ALA A 290 -6.56 -9.81 20.04
N SER A 291 -7.65 -9.24 19.54
CA SER A 291 -9.01 -9.78 19.72
C SER A 291 -9.44 -10.77 18.63
N LEU A 292 -8.69 -10.86 17.53
CA LEU A 292 -8.94 -11.77 16.42
C LEU A 292 -8.20 -13.12 16.55
N ASP A 293 -7.21 -13.19 17.43
CA ASP A 293 -6.44 -14.38 17.81
C ASP A 293 -7.11 -15.15 18.95
#